data_AF-A0A9D7JRE3-F1
#
_entry.id   AF-A0A9D7JRE3-F1
#
_cell.length_a   1.000
_cell.length_b   1.000
_cell.length_c   1.000
_cell.angle_alpha   90.00
_cell.angle_beta   90.00
_cell.angle_gamma   90.00
#
_symmetry.space_group_name_H-M   'P 1'
#
loop_
_entity.id
_entity.type
_entity.pdbx_description
1 polymer ?
#
loop_
_entity_poly.entity_id
_entity_poly.type
_entity_poly.pdbx_seq_one_letter_code
_entity_poly.pdbx_strand_id
1 'polypeptide(L)'
;MPAAHGGGNWGGASLNPHTNVLFVNSNDLPWYFALVENKNLVNNNNLSGQALFKIYCSSCHGTDMKGSVAAPDISQKVISYPESKIETILKKGVGPMPSFKHLPPIQINHIISYLKGGPSQDIHTEAKVQNEEPYSFAGYDLYKDTSGIFAIKPPFGTLTAIDLNKGENLWQVPLGENDKLLKLGLKNSGDFNRGGGIATAGGLIFIGATGDKKLRAFDQTNGAVLWEYVLPGTATSIPTTYGIKGKQYVTVAVNPDGETKFKGGYITFGLE
;
A
#
# COMPACT_ATOMS: atom_id res chain seq x y z
N MET A 1 14.90 -9.15 0.44
CA MET A 1 14.18 -10.44 0.51
C MET A 1 12.92 -10.35 -0.33
N PRO A 2 12.57 -11.36 -1.14
CA PRO A 2 11.28 -11.36 -1.82
C PRO A 2 10.18 -11.45 -0.75
N ALA A 3 9.45 -10.35 -0.56
CA ALA A 3 8.18 -10.37 0.17
C ALA A 3 7.04 -10.28 -0.83
N ALA A 4 5.80 -10.47 -0.35
CA ALA A 4 4.59 -10.31 -1.16
C ALA A 4 4.44 -8.91 -1.80
N HIS A 5 5.27 -7.97 -1.37
CA HIS A 5 5.22 -6.56 -1.72
C HIS A 5 6.38 -6.12 -2.65
N GLY A 6 7.00 -7.08 -3.36
CA GLY A 6 8.21 -6.85 -4.16
C GLY A 6 9.47 -6.78 -3.29
N GLY A 7 10.68 -6.68 -3.88
CA GLY A 7 11.94 -6.58 -3.14
C GLY A 7 12.27 -5.14 -2.70
N GLY A 8 13.18 -4.93 -1.74
CA GLY A 8 13.53 -3.60 -1.19
C GLY A 8 12.29 -2.72 -0.91
N ASN A 9 11.29 -3.33 -0.28
CA ASN A 9 9.89 -3.47 -0.74
C ASN A 9 9.14 -2.20 -1.18
N TRP A 10 9.47 -1.77 -2.41
CA TRP A 10 8.75 -0.85 -3.32
C TRP A 10 9.09 0.65 -3.28
N GLY A 11 10.31 1.03 -2.87
CA GLY A 11 10.83 2.37 -3.17
C GLY A 11 12.31 2.49 -3.50
N GLY A 12 13.01 1.37 -3.62
CA GLY A 12 14.39 1.33 -4.11
C GLY A 12 15.42 1.64 -3.03
N ALA A 13 16.68 1.67 -3.46
CA ALA A 13 17.81 1.98 -2.63
C ALA A 13 18.40 3.33 -3.04
N SER A 14 19.03 4.02 -2.09
CA SER A 14 19.77 5.25 -2.36
C SER A 14 21.25 5.00 -2.20
N LEU A 15 22.07 5.48 -3.13
CA LEU A 15 23.53 5.33 -3.07
C LEU A 15 24.16 6.69 -2.83
N ASN A 16 25.05 6.78 -1.85
CA ASN A 16 26.05 7.85 -1.83
C ASN A 16 27.33 7.35 -2.52
N PRO A 17 27.64 7.81 -3.74
CA PRO A 17 28.80 7.33 -4.49
C PRO A 17 30.15 7.83 -3.93
N HIS A 18 30.15 8.86 -3.07
CA HIS A 18 31.39 9.35 -2.45
C HIS A 18 31.86 8.46 -1.30
N THR A 19 30.92 7.81 -0.62
CA THR A 19 31.19 6.91 0.52
C THR A 19 30.97 5.44 0.18
N ASN A 20 30.43 5.13 -1.02
CA ASN A 20 29.99 3.79 -1.43
C ASN A 20 29.02 3.15 -0.43
N VAL A 21 28.17 3.96 0.21
CA VAL A 21 27.15 3.49 1.15
C VAL A 21 25.79 3.45 0.46
N LEU A 22 25.16 2.27 0.52
CA LEU A 22 23.80 2.03 0.05
C LEU A 22 22.82 2.11 1.22
N PHE A 23 21.76 2.87 1.06
CA PHE A 23 20.68 3.03 2.03
C PHE A 23 19.43 2.33 1.50
N VAL A 24 18.91 1.38 2.26
CA VAL A 24 17.77 0.55 1.86
C VAL A 24 16.75 0.55 2.98
N ASN A 25 15.52 0.98 2.67
CA ASN A 25 14.39 0.72 3.55
C ASN A 25 13.79 -0.66 3.27
N SER A 26 13.31 -1.31 4.33
CA SER A 26 12.72 -2.65 4.26
C SER A 26 11.54 -2.76 5.20
N ASN A 27 10.67 -3.72 4.90
CA ASN A 27 9.59 -4.16 5.78
C ASN A 27 9.92 -5.57 6.26
N ASP A 28 9.78 -5.79 7.56
CA ASP A 28 9.74 -7.13 8.15
C ASP A 28 8.31 -7.34 8.63
N LEU A 29 7.50 -8.01 7.81
CA LEU A 29 6.06 -8.11 8.04
C LEU A 29 5.55 -9.50 7.65
N PRO A 30 4.75 -10.14 8.51
CA PRO A 30 4.16 -11.43 8.20
C PRO A 30 3.02 -11.26 7.19
N TRP A 31 3.07 -12.02 6.11
CA TRP A 31 2.01 -12.08 5.10
C TRP A 31 1.21 -13.37 5.27
N TYR A 32 -0.10 -13.25 5.10
CA TYR A 32 -1.01 -14.37 5.04
C TYR A 32 -1.52 -14.53 3.61
N PHE A 33 -1.35 -15.73 3.07
CA PHE A 33 -1.82 -16.11 1.75
C PHE A 33 -2.81 -17.24 1.91
N ALA A 34 -3.99 -17.09 1.30
CA ALA A 34 -5.00 -18.13 1.28
C ALA A 34 -5.50 -18.37 -0.14
N LEU A 35 -5.98 -19.58 -0.35
CA LEU A 35 -6.80 -19.94 -1.50
C LEU A 35 -8.24 -20.03 -1.02
N VAL A 36 -9.15 -19.49 -1.81
CA VAL A 36 -10.58 -19.57 -1.56
C VAL A 36 -11.19 -20.51 -2.60
N GLU A 37 -11.91 -21.52 -2.14
CA GLU A 37 -12.52 -22.51 -3.02
C GLU A 37 -13.65 -21.93 -3.87
N ASN A 38 -13.58 -22.14 -5.18
CA ASN A 38 -14.54 -21.67 -6.18
C ASN A 38 -15.19 -22.80 -6.98
N LYS A 39 -14.91 -24.06 -6.67
CA LYS A 39 -15.43 -25.23 -7.42
C LYS A 39 -16.93 -25.17 -7.68
N ASN A 40 -17.72 -24.82 -6.66
CA ASN A 40 -19.19 -24.75 -6.78
C ASN A 40 -19.67 -23.55 -7.59
N LEU A 41 -18.84 -22.52 -7.76
CA LEU A 41 -19.14 -21.34 -8.57
C LEU A 41 -18.88 -21.62 -10.06
N VAL A 42 -17.75 -22.27 -10.35
CA VAL A 42 -17.32 -22.64 -11.72
C VAL A 42 -18.20 -23.75 -12.28
N ASN A 43 -18.41 -24.84 -11.53
CA ASN A 43 -19.08 -26.04 -12.05
C ASN A 43 -20.57 -25.85 -12.35
N ASN A 44 -21.23 -24.87 -11.73
CA ASN A 44 -22.67 -24.63 -11.87
C ASN A 44 -22.99 -23.41 -12.75
N ASN A 45 -22.00 -22.78 -13.37
CA ASN A 45 -22.13 -21.49 -14.02
C ASN A 45 -22.86 -20.46 -13.13
N ASN A 46 -22.49 -20.41 -11.84
CA ASN A 46 -23.17 -19.56 -10.87
C ASN A 46 -22.75 -18.11 -11.09
N LEU A 47 -23.65 -17.31 -11.68
CA LEU A 47 -23.47 -15.89 -11.97
C LEU A 47 -24.02 -14.99 -10.87
N SER A 48 -24.26 -15.49 -9.66
CA SER A 48 -24.68 -14.64 -8.54
C SER A 48 -23.66 -13.54 -8.28
N GLY A 49 -24.12 -12.40 -7.77
CA GLY A 49 -23.25 -11.27 -7.47
C GLY A 49 -22.13 -11.63 -6.47
N GLN A 50 -22.41 -12.52 -5.52
CA GLN A 50 -21.42 -13.05 -4.58
C GLN A 50 -20.33 -13.86 -5.29
N ALA A 51 -20.71 -14.72 -6.23
CA ALA A 51 -19.76 -15.52 -7.01
C ALA A 51 -18.84 -14.64 -7.85
N LEU A 52 -19.44 -13.70 -8.59
CA LEU A 52 -18.71 -12.76 -9.44
C LEU A 52 -17.79 -11.85 -8.61
N PHE A 53 -18.26 -11.36 -7.46
CA PHE A 53 -17.41 -10.61 -6.54
C PHE A 53 -16.21 -11.42 -6.06
N LYS A 54 -16.42 -12.69 -5.72
CA LYS A 54 -15.34 -13.58 -5.29
C LYS A 54 -14.28 -13.75 -6.37
N ILE A 55 -14.69 -13.92 -7.62
CA ILE A 55 -13.79 -14.14 -8.76
C ILE A 55 -13.02 -12.87 -9.15
N TYR A 56 -13.70 -11.71 -9.19
CA TYR A 56 -13.14 -10.50 -9.79
C TYR A 56 -12.66 -9.44 -8.80
N CYS A 57 -13.11 -9.49 -7.54
CA CYS A 57 -12.93 -8.39 -6.61
C CYS A 57 -12.24 -8.80 -5.30
N SER A 58 -12.45 -10.04 -4.84
CA SER A 58 -12.02 -10.47 -3.50
C SER A 58 -10.51 -10.46 -3.28
N SER A 59 -9.71 -10.67 -4.33
CA SER A 59 -8.24 -10.64 -4.24
C SER A 59 -7.67 -9.27 -3.83
N CYS A 60 -8.46 -8.20 -3.99
CA CYS A 60 -8.08 -6.85 -3.61
C CYS A 60 -8.92 -6.34 -2.43
N HIS A 61 -10.24 -6.54 -2.49
CA HIS A 61 -11.17 -6.02 -1.49
C HIS A 61 -11.45 -6.96 -0.31
N GLY A 62 -10.80 -8.14 -0.27
CA GLY A 62 -11.07 -9.18 0.70
C GLY A 62 -12.37 -9.93 0.38
N THR A 63 -12.51 -11.14 0.93
CA THR A 63 -13.74 -11.93 0.79
C THR A 63 -14.90 -11.36 1.61
N ASP A 64 -14.60 -10.58 2.65
CA ASP A 64 -15.55 -9.90 3.54
C ASP A 64 -15.74 -8.41 3.21
N MET A 65 -15.19 -7.94 2.08
CA MET A 65 -15.24 -6.54 1.62
C MET A 65 -14.50 -5.52 2.49
N LYS A 66 -13.75 -5.94 3.52
CA LYS A 66 -13.03 -5.02 4.43
C LYS A 66 -11.73 -4.47 3.87
N GLY A 67 -11.39 -4.82 2.64
CA GLY A 67 -10.19 -4.35 1.97
C GLY A 67 -8.94 -5.15 2.35
N SER A 68 -7.83 -4.73 1.79
CA SER A 68 -6.49 -5.24 2.06
C SER A 68 -5.50 -4.08 2.03
N VAL A 69 -4.20 -4.35 2.08
CA VAL A 69 -3.18 -3.33 1.80
C VAL A 69 -3.23 -2.79 0.37
N ALA A 70 -3.83 -3.55 -0.56
CA ALA A 70 -3.89 -3.20 -1.98
C ALA A 70 -5.15 -2.40 -2.35
N ALA A 71 -6.25 -2.54 -1.59
CA ALA A 71 -7.51 -1.85 -1.89
C ALA A 71 -8.34 -1.56 -0.63
N PRO A 72 -9.17 -0.51 -0.64
CA PRO A 72 -9.88 -0.05 0.54
C PRO A 72 -11.03 -0.97 0.96
N ASP A 73 -11.48 -0.79 2.20
CA ASP A 73 -12.77 -1.28 2.70
C ASP A 73 -13.92 -0.68 1.88
N ILE A 74 -14.76 -1.55 1.35
CA ILE A 74 -15.96 -1.21 0.57
C ILE A 74 -17.26 -1.72 1.21
N SER A 75 -17.16 -2.46 2.33
CA SER A 75 -18.27 -3.17 2.98
C SER A 75 -19.43 -2.26 3.38
N GLN A 76 -19.15 -1.00 3.73
CA GLN A 76 -20.17 -0.03 4.14
C GLN A 76 -20.32 1.12 3.13
N LYS A 77 -19.19 1.64 2.63
CA LYS A 77 -19.18 2.88 1.84
C LYS A 77 -19.94 2.74 0.53
N VAL A 78 -19.84 1.58 -0.13
CA VAL A 78 -20.42 1.36 -1.46
C VAL A 78 -21.94 1.24 -1.42
N ILE A 79 -22.52 0.79 -0.31
CA ILE A 79 -23.98 0.70 -0.13
C ILE A 79 -24.64 2.08 -0.37
N SER A 80 -23.99 3.15 0.09
CA SER A 80 -24.47 4.53 -0.06
C SER A 80 -24.35 5.10 -1.49
N TYR A 81 -23.61 4.44 -2.38
CA TYR A 81 -23.38 4.97 -3.73
C TYR A 81 -24.60 4.75 -4.64
N PRO A 82 -24.90 5.72 -5.52
CA PRO A 82 -25.80 5.47 -6.65
C PRO A 82 -25.28 4.31 -7.51
N GLU A 83 -26.17 3.46 -8.01
CA GLU A 83 -25.78 2.31 -8.85
C GLU A 83 -24.99 2.73 -10.09
N SER A 84 -25.39 3.84 -10.73
CA SER A 84 -24.68 4.42 -11.87
C SER A 84 -23.23 4.81 -11.55
N LYS A 85 -22.95 5.21 -10.30
CA LYS A 85 -21.58 5.50 -9.85
C LYS A 85 -20.77 4.22 -9.71
N ILE A 86 -21.35 3.15 -9.14
CA ILE A 86 -20.68 1.85 -9.00
C ILE A 86 -20.41 1.27 -10.40
N GLU A 87 -21.40 1.30 -11.28
CA GLU A 87 -21.27 0.87 -12.67
C GLU A 87 -20.17 1.63 -13.41
N THR A 88 -20.10 2.96 -13.23
CA THR A 88 -19.04 3.78 -13.82
C THR A 88 -17.66 3.37 -13.31
N ILE A 89 -17.53 3.13 -12.00
CA ILE A 89 -16.28 2.65 -11.38
C ILE A 89 -15.89 1.28 -11.95
N LEU A 90 -16.82 0.33 -12.04
CA LEU A 90 -16.55 -1.00 -12.59
C LEU A 90 -16.14 -0.92 -14.07
N LYS A 91 -16.81 -0.10 -14.89
CA LYS A 91 -16.51 0.01 -16.32
C LYS A 91 -15.24 0.80 -16.62
N LYS A 92 -14.91 1.84 -15.85
CA LYS A 92 -13.76 2.72 -16.13
C LYS A 92 -12.52 2.41 -15.28
N GLY A 93 -12.69 1.77 -14.13
CA GLY A 93 -11.65 1.71 -13.09
C GLY A 93 -11.51 3.03 -12.33
N VAL A 94 -10.75 3.00 -11.23
CA VAL A 94 -10.40 4.20 -10.45
C VAL A 94 -9.10 3.99 -9.67
N GLY A 95 -8.13 4.90 -9.84
CA GLY A 95 -6.81 4.76 -9.21
C GLY A 95 -6.13 3.45 -9.64
N PRO A 96 -5.73 2.56 -8.70
CA PRO A 96 -5.16 1.25 -9.02
C PRO A 96 -6.22 0.20 -9.43
N MET A 97 -7.52 0.47 -9.25
CA MET A 97 -8.58 -0.48 -9.58
C MET A 97 -8.77 -0.58 -11.11
N PRO A 98 -8.64 -1.77 -11.71
CA PRO A 98 -8.75 -1.95 -13.16
C PRO A 98 -10.18 -1.79 -13.68
N SER A 99 -10.31 -1.71 -15.01
CA SER A 99 -11.61 -1.72 -15.71
C SER A 99 -12.12 -3.16 -15.92
N PHE A 100 -13.39 -3.36 -15.64
CA PHE A 100 -14.14 -4.59 -15.88
C PHE A 100 -15.10 -4.48 -17.07
N LYS A 101 -14.79 -3.62 -18.06
CA LYS A 101 -15.62 -3.42 -19.27
C LYS A 101 -15.83 -4.69 -20.12
N HIS A 102 -15.02 -5.72 -19.89
CA HIS A 102 -15.12 -7.01 -20.56
C HIS A 102 -16.28 -7.87 -20.01
N LEU A 103 -16.80 -7.55 -18.81
CA LEU A 103 -17.94 -8.26 -18.24
C LEU A 103 -19.25 -7.85 -18.93
N PRO A 104 -20.14 -8.81 -19.25
CA PRO A 104 -21.48 -8.52 -19.73
C PRO A 104 -22.27 -7.62 -18.75
N PRO A 105 -23.16 -6.74 -19.25
CA PRO A 105 -23.95 -5.85 -18.40
C PRO A 105 -24.74 -6.56 -17.29
N ILE A 106 -25.24 -7.77 -17.56
CA ILE A 106 -25.97 -8.57 -16.57
C ILE A 106 -25.08 -8.96 -15.37
N GLN A 107 -23.81 -9.30 -15.61
CA GLN A 107 -22.87 -9.64 -14.54
C GLN A 107 -22.50 -8.41 -13.72
N ILE A 108 -22.32 -7.26 -14.37
CA ILE A 108 -22.09 -5.98 -13.68
C ILE A 108 -23.27 -5.67 -12.73
N ASN A 109 -24.51 -5.85 -13.19
CA ASN A 109 -25.70 -5.61 -12.36
C ASN A 109 -25.78 -6.55 -11.15
N HIS A 110 -25.41 -7.82 -11.33
CA HIS A 110 -25.36 -8.77 -10.21
C HIS A 110 -24.31 -8.37 -9.17
N ILE A 111 -23.11 -7.95 -9.60
CA ILE A 111 -22.07 -7.44 -8.70
C ILE A 111 -22.60 -6.21 -7.94
N ILE A 112 -23.22 -5.25 -8.64
CA ILE A 112 -23.79 -4.04 -8.03
C ILE A 112 -24.85 -4.40 -6.98
N SER A 113 -25.77 -5.32 -7.31
CA SER A 113 -26.81 -5.79 -6.39
C SER A 113 -26.22 -6.38 -5.11
N TYR A 114 -25.22 -7.27 -5.24
CA TYR A 114 -24.53 -7.86 -4.09
C TYR A 114 -23.79 -6.82 -3.24
N LEU A 115 -23.09 -5.88 -3.87
CA LEU A 115 -22.40 -4.77 -3.16
C LEU A 115 -23.37 -3.85 -2.39
N LYS A 116 -24.64 -3.82 -2.77
CA LYS A 116 -25.69 -3.04 -2.11
C LYS A 116 -26.46 -3.83 -1.04
N GLY A 117 -26.06 -5.08 -0.77
CA GLY A 117 -26.75 -5.95 0.18
C GLY A 117 -28.04 -6.57 -0.38
N GLY A 118 -28.21 -6.57 -1.70
CA GLY A 118 -29.30 -7.29 -2.36
C GLY A 118 -29.14 -8.81 -2.18
N PRO A 119 -30.27 -9.56 -2.22
CA PRO A 119 -30.20 -11.02 -2.11
C PRO A 119 -29.38 -11.62 -3.27
N SER A 120 -28.49 -12.57 -2.98
CA SER A 120 -27.87 -13.42 -4.01
C SER A 120 -28.96 -14.26 -4.65
N GLN A 121 -29.60 -13.77 -5.71
CA GLN A 121 -30.40 -14.63 -6.57
C GLN A 121 -29.46 -15.39 -7.50
N ASP A 122 -29.53 -16.73 -7.43
CA ASP A 122 -28.88 -17.61 -8.40
C ASP A 122 -29.64 -17.49 -9.74
N ILE A 123 -29.11 -16.67 -10.65
CA ILE A 123 -29.66 -16.51 -12.00
C ILE A 123 -28.80 -17.32 -12.95
N HIS A 124 -29.35 -18.44 -13.42
CA HIS A 124 -28.74 -19.26 -14.46
C HIS A 124 -28.91 -18.58 -15.82
N THR A 125 -27.81 -18.28 -16.50
CA THR A 125 -27.82 -17.83 -17.91
C THR A 125 -26.90 -18.72 -18.74
N GLU A 126 -27.01 -18.66 -20.06
CA GLU A 126 -26.11 -19.37 -20.99
C GLU A 126 -24.68 -18.77 -21.04
N ALA A 127 -24.45 -17.61 -20.40
CA ALA A 127 -23.13 -16.97 -20.38
C ALA A 127 -22.18 -17.73 -19.45
N LYS A 128 -21.10 -18.30 -19.99
CA LYS A 128 -20.09 -19.01 -19.20
C LYS A 128 -19.15 -18.03 -18.48
N VAL A 129 -18.77 -18.36 -17.25
CA VAL A 129 -17.63 -17.69 -16.57
C VAL A 129 -16.35 -18.02 -17.35
N GLN A 130 -15.57 -17.00 -17.68
CA GLN A 130 -14.36 -17.15 -18.50
C GLN A 130 -13.17 -17.77 -17.74
N ASN A 131 -13.29 -17.88 -16.41
CA ASN A 131 -12.29 -18.43 -15.51
C ASN A 131 -12.84 -19.69 -14.82
N GLU A 132 -12.25 -20.84 -15.13
CA GLU A 132 -12.66 -22.15 -14.61
C GLU A 132 -11.79 -22.63 -13.43
N GLU A 133 -10.94 -21.76 -12.87
CA GLU A 133 -10.05 -22.15 -11.77
C GLU A 133 -10.83 -22.53 -10.50
N PRO A 134 -10.60 -23.73 -9.93
CA PRO A 134 -11.33 -24.23 -8.77
C PRO A 134 -10.99 -23.49 -7.48
N TYR A 135 -9.96 -22.63 -7.49
CA TYR A 135 -9.53 -21.80 -6.38
C TYR A 135 -9.14 -20.40 -6.88
N SER A 136 -9.43 -19.38 -6.08
CA SER A 136 -8.88 -18.03 -6.27
C SER A 136 -7.94 -17.66 -5.14
N PHE A 137 -6.93 -16.86 -5.48
CA PHE A 137 -6.07 -16.22 -4.50
C PHE A 137 -6.88 -15.22 -3.67
N ALA A 138 -6.84 -15.36 -2.34
CA ALA A 138 -7.60 -14.54 -1.38
C ALA A 138 -7.07 -13.10 -1.25
N GLY A 139 -5.97 -12.79 -1.94
CA GLY A 139 -5.33 -11.48 -1.88
C GLY A 139 -4.10 -11.44 -0.99
N TYR A 140 -3.48 -10.27 -1.00
CA TYR A 140 -2.28 -9.97 -0.23
C TYR A 140 -2.69 -9.36 1.11
N ASP A 141 -2.65 -10.14 2.19
CA ASP A 141 -2.99 -9.65 3.52
C ASP A 141 -1.84 -9.75 4.51
N LEU A 142 -1.82 -8.77 5.42
CA LEU A 142 -0.86 -8.72 6.51
C LEU A 142 -1.44 -9.46 7.72
N TYR A 143 -0.62 -10.33 8.32
CA TYR A 143 -1.00 -11.04 9.53
C TYR A 143 -0.98 -10.07 10.72
N LYS A 144 -2.17 -9.78 11.23
CA LYS A 144 -2.41 -8.80 12.30
C LYS A 144 -3.09 -9.46 13.48
N ASP A 145 -2.89 -8.89 14.66
CA ASP A 145 -3.60 -9.25 15.87
C ASP A 145 -5.05 -8.71 15.87
N THR A 146 -5.81 -9.03 16.92
CA THR A 146 -7.20 -8.57 17.09
C THR A 146 -7.33 -7.05 17.22
N SER A 147 -6.25 -6.35 17.54
CA SER A 147 -6.18 -4.89 17.60
C SER A 147 -5.77 -4.27 16.26
N GLY A 148 -5.51 -5.08 15.22
CA GLY A 148 -5.11 -4.65 13.89
C GLY A 148 -3.66 -4.17 13.80
N ILE A 149 -2.79 -4.57 14.74
CA ILE A 149 -1.34 -4.35 14.73
C ILE A 149 -0.66 -5.58 14.13
N PHE A 150 0.48 -5.43 13.47
CA PHE A 150 1.21 -6.57 12.91
C PHE A 150 1.61 -7.57 14.00
N ALA A 151 1.31 -8.85 13.78
CA ALA A 151 1.44 -9.90 14.79
C ALA A 151 2.89 -10.45 14.90
N ILE A 152 3.86 -9.54 14.95
CA ILE A 152 5.28 -9.81 15.21
C ILE A 152 5.84 -8.74 16.15
N LYS A 153 7.03 -8.98 16.69
CA LYS A 153 7.73 -7.96 17.48
C LYS A 153 8.28 -6.86 16.54
N PRO A 154 8.12 -5.56 16.85
CA PRO A 154 8.76 -4.48 16.09
C PRO A 154 10.31 -4.55 16.16
N PRO A 155 11.03 -3.95 15.19
CA PRO A 155 10.53 -2.98 14.21
C PRO A 155 9.84 -3.60 13.00
N PHE A 156 8.72 -3.01 12.57
CA PHE A 156 7.97 -3.43 11.38
C PHE A 156 8.59 -2.97 10.06
N GLY A 157 9.32 -1.86 10.13
CA GLY A 157 10.01 -1.26 9.02
C GLY A 157 11.31 -0.62 9.48
N THR A 158 12.33 -0.67 8.64
CA THR A 158 13.68 -0.21 8.97
C THR A 158 14.32 0.55 7.82
N LEU A 159 15.28 1.42 8.14
CA LEU A 159 16.25 1.99 7.21
C LEU A 159 17.63 1.43 7.56
N THR A 160 18.34 0.90 6.56
CA THR A 160 19.64 0.25 6.74
C THR A 160 20.69 0.92 5.88
N ALA A 161 21.87 1.19 6.43
CA ALA A 161 23.05 1.58 5.67
C ALA A 161 23.98 0.38 5.48
N ILE A 162 24.46 0.19 4.25
CA ILE A 162 25.26 -0.95 3.82
C ILE A 162 26.52 -0.42 3.12
N ASP A 163 27.70 -0.80 3.60
CA ASP A 163 28.96 -0.54 2.90
C ASP A 163 29.06 -1.47 1.69
N LEU A 164 29.05 -0.92 0.48
CA LEU A 164 29.10 -1.73 -0.74
C LEU A 164 30.48 -2.31 -1.04
N ASN A 165 31.55 -1.77 -0.43
CA ASN A 165 32.89 -2.32 -0.61
C ASN A 165 33.06 -3.61 0.20
N LYS A 166 32.43 -3.67 1.39
CA LYS A 166 32.54 -4.81 2.32
C LYS A 166 31.33 -5.74 2.30
N GLY A 167 30.18 -5.26 1.84
CA GLY A 167 28.90 -5.97 1.94
C GLY A 167 28.36 -6.05 3.37
N GLU A 168 28.72 -5.10 4.24
CA GLU A 168 28.39 -5.10 5.67
C GLU A 168 27.36 -4.03 6.01
N ASN A 169 26.49 -4.34 6.98
CA ASN A 169 25.59 -3.34 7.55
C ASN A 169 26.40 -2.39 8.45
N LEU A 170 26.35 -1.09 8.18
CA LEU A 170 26.94 -0.05 9.02
C LEU A 170 26.03 0.28 10.20
N TRP A 171 24.73 0.42 9.93
CA TRP A 171 23.70 0.64 10.93
C TRP A 171 22.32 0.27 10.38
N GLN A 172 21.38 0.05 11.30
CA GLN A 172 19.97 -0.16 10.98
C GLN A 172 19.11 0.49 12.06
N VAL A 173 18.11 1.27 11.65
CA VAL A 173 17.19 1.97 12.56
C VAL A 173 15.74 1.72 12.16
N PRO A 174 14.79 1.75 13.12
CA PRO A 174 13.36 1.71 12.79
C PRO A 174 12.95 2.90 11.93
N LEU A 175 12.14 2.63 10.91
CA LEU A 175 11.63 3.65 9.99
C LEU A 175 10.12 3.77 10.16
N GLY A 176 9.70 4.89 10.73
CA GLY A 176 8.30 5.19 11.01
C GLY A 176 7.87 4.85 12.42
N GLU A 177 6.67 5.27 12.78
CA GLU A 177 6.01 4.94 14.04
C GLU A 177 4.57 4.50 13.82
N ASN A 178 4.21 3.37 14.41
CA ASN A 178 2.82 2.94 14.43
C ASN A 178 2.03 3.74 15.49
N ASP A 179 1.03 4.50 15.05
CA ASP A 179 0.21 5.36 15.92
C ASP A 179 -0.42 4.64 17.12
N LYS A 180 -0.81 3.37 16.96
CA LYS A 180 -1.41 2.59 18.07
C LYS A 180 -0.37 2.25 19.13
N LEU A 181 0.83 1.85 18.72
CA LEU A 181 1.93 1.56 19.63
C LEU A 181 2.47 2.82 20.31
N LEU A 182 2.57 3.92 19.56
CA LEU A 182 3.00 5.21 20.10
C LEU A 182 2.08 5.71 21.21
N LYS A 183 0.75 5.54 21.06
CA LYS A 183 -0.24 5.86 22.11
C LYS A 183 -0.11 5.01 23.37
N LEU A 184 0.51 3.83 23.27
CA LEU A 184 0.84 2.97 24.40
C LEU A 184 2.23 3.28 25.00
N GLY A 185 2.91 4.33 24.51
CA GLY A 185 4.24 4.71 24.96
C GLY A 185 5.38 3.89 24.35
N LEU A 186 5.08 3.02 23.37
CA LEU A 186 6.07 2.22 22.67
C LEU A 186 6.55 2.99 21.43
N LYS A 187 7.80 3.45 21.50
CA LYS A 187 8.49 4.17 20.41
C LYS A 187 9.38 3.23 19.60
N ASN A 188 9.87 3.73 18.47
CA ASN A 188 10.76 3.05 17.55
C ASN A 188 10.16 1.74 17.04
N SER A 189 8.84 1.75 16.84
CA SER A 189 8.10 0.58 16.37
C SER A 189 8.37 0.25 14.89
N GLY A 190 8.89 1.22 14.15
CA GLY A 190 8.82 1.17 12.69
C GLY A 190 7.37 1.23 12.23
N ASP A 191 7.16 1.31 10.93
CA ASP A 191 5.85 1.12 10.35
C ASP A 191 5.97 0.45 8.98
N PHE A 192 4.83 0.02 8.46
CA PHE A 192 4.73 -0.31 7.05
C PHE A 192 5.24 0.88 6.23
N ASN A 193 6.25 0.63 5.40
CA ASN A 193 6.87 1.64 4.56
C ASN A 193 6.77 1.29 3.08
N ARG A 194 6.39 2.27 2.27
CA ARG A 194 6.27 2.17 0.82
C ARG A 194 6.74 3.48 0.20
N GLY A 195 7.74 3.42 -0.68
CA GLY A 195 8.52 4.57 -1.10
C GLY A 195 9.98 4.43 -0.64
N GLY A 196 10.81 5.41 -0.97
CA GLY A 196 12.25 5.33 -0.78
C GLY A 196 12.85 6.67 -0.42
N GLY A 197 14.16 6.68 -0.19
CA GLY A 197 14.90 7.88 0.21
C GLY A 197 15.89 8.37 -0.84
N ILE A 198 16.33 9.62 -0.66
CA ILE A 198 17.43 10.20 -1.43
C ILE A 198 18.61 10.54 -0.51
N ALA A 199 19.78 10.01 -0.85
CA ALA A 199 21.05 10.35 -0.25
C ALA A 199 21.61 11.62 -0.89
N THR A 200 22.04 12.56 -0.06
CA THR A 200 22.64 13.81 -0.49
C THR A 200 24.15 13.81 -0.28
N ALA A 201 24.87 14.63 -1.06
CA ALA A 201 26.30 14.83 -0.88
C ALA A 201 26.65 15.46 0.49
N GLY A 202 25.69 16.13 1.13
CA GLY A 202 25.84 16.71 2.47
C GLY A 202 25.70 15.72 3.62
N GLY A 203 25.62 14.41 3.35
CA GLY A 203 25.55 13.39 4.40
C GLY A 203 24.16 13.16 4.98
N LEU A 204 23.09 13.54 4.26
CA LEU A 204 21.70 13.35 4.71
C LEU A 204 20.96 12.30 3.86
N ILE A 205 20.01 11.59 4.47
CA ILE A 205 18.98 10.81 3.76
C ILE A 205 17.61 11.43 4.02
N PHE A 206 16.92 11.85 2.96
CA PHE A 206 15.52 12.29 3.06
C PHE A 206 14.57 11.15 2.68
N ILE A 207 13.60 10.81 3.54
CA ILE A 207 12.62 9.76 3.30
C ILE A 207 11.29 10.03 4.01
N GLY A 208 10.18 9.80 3.32
CA GLY A 208 8.81 10.01 3.83
C GLY A 208 7.89 8.79 3.79
N ALA A 209 8.46 7.63 3.47
CA ALA A 209 7.78 6.42 3.01
C ALA A 209 6.81 5.74 4.01
N THR A 210 6.50 6.34 5.16
CA THR A 210 5.84 5.70 6.30
C THR A 210 4.39 6.15 6.50
N GLY A 211 3.58 5.31 7.14
CA GLY A 211 2.16 5.57 7.42
C GLY A 211 1.91 6.74 8.39
N ASP A 212 2.90 7.10 9.20
CA ASP A 212 2.85 8.26 10.11
C ASP A 212 2.92 9.64 9.44
N LYS A 213 2.94 9.68 8.10
CA LYS A 213 2.90 10.92 7.30
C LYS A 213 4.09 11.85 7.57
N LYS A 214 5.24 11.36 8.05
CA LYS A 214 6.41 12.23 8.30
C LYS A 214 7.45 12.15 7.18
N LEU A 215 7.92 13.30 6.72
CA LEU A 215 9.21 13.42 6.01
C LEU A 215 10.33 13.57 7.03
N ARG A 216 11.41 12.79 6.88
CA ARG A 216 12.54 12.80 7.80
C ARG A 216 13.85 13.04 7.08
N ALA A 217 14.81 13.66 7.77
CA ALA A 217 16.21 13.73 7.40
C ALA A 217 17.04 12.91 8.40
N PHE A 218 17.78 11.91 7.91
CA PHE A 218 18.67 11.08 8.70
C PHE A 218 20.14 11.43 8.42
N ASP A 219 20.98 11.37 9.44
CA ASP A 219 22.43 11.38 9.29
C ASP A 219 22.90 10.06 8.65
N GLN A 220 23.69 10.14 7.58
CA GLN A 220 24.19 8.97 6.85
C GLN A 220 25.17 8.10 7.65
N THR A 221 25.84 8.66 8.66
CA THR A 221 26.90 7.97 9.40
C THR A 221 26.37 7.08 10.52
N ASN A 222 25.26 7.46 11.14
CA ASN A 222 24.73 6.79 12.34
C ASN A 222 23.22 6.55 12.33
N GLY A 223 22.49 7.01 11.30
CA GLY A 223 21.05 6.85 11.20
C GLY A 223 20.25 7.69 12.20
N ALA A 224 20.83 8.72 12.82
CA ALA A 224 20.12 9.63 13.70
C ALA A 224 19.15 10.50 12.89
N VAL A 225 17.92 10.66 13.39
CA VAL A 225 16.97 11.64 12.83
C VAL A 225 17.44 13.04 13.25
N LEU A 226 17.81 13.87 12.28
CA LEU A 226 18.22 15.25 12.49
C LEU A 226 17.06 16.23 12.35
N TRP A 227 16.05 15.85 11.56
CA TRP A 227 14.86 16.67 11.31
C TRP A 227 13.67 15.82 10.88
N GLU A 228 12.47 16.23 11.26
CA GLU A 228 11.22 15.64 10.79
C GLU A 228 10.12 16.69 10.61
N TYR A 229 9.17 16.40 9.72
CA TYR A 229 7.99 17.23 9.48
C TYR A 229 6.76 16.36 9.17
N VAL A 230 5.64 16.65 9.82
CA VAL A 230 4.36 15.98 9.59
C VAL A 230 3.69 16.58 8.35
N LEU A 231 3.55 15.77 7.30
CA LEU A 231 2.92 16.11 6.04
C LEU A 231 1.38 16.04 6.15
N PRO A 232 0.64 16.76 5.29
CA PRO A 232 -0.83 16.70 5.25
C PRO A 232 -1.39 15.40 4.64
N GLY A 233 -0.55 14.40 4.38
CA GLY A 233 -0.87 13.14 3.73
C GLY A 233 0.36 12.23 3.67
N THR A 234 0.27 11.09 2.98
CA THR A 234 1.38 10.12 2.92
C THR A 234 2.32 10.39 1.75
N ALA A 235 3.63 10.33 2.01
CA ALA A 235 4.67 10.50 1.00
C ALA A 235 5.21 9.13 0.55
N THR A 236 4.52 8.49 -0.40
CA THR A 236 4.95 7.19 -0.94
C THR A 236 5.90 7.29 -2.14
N SER A 237 6.37 8.49 -2.47
CA SER A 237 7.34 8.77 -3.54
C SER A 237 8.76 8.89 -2.99
N ILE A 238 9.78 8.72 -3.85
CA ILE A 238 11.16 9.08 -3.53
C ILE A 238 11.30 10.61 -3.62
N PRO A 239 11.80 11.31 -2.57
CA PRO A 239 12.08 12.74 -2.65
C PRO A 239 13.16 13.05 -3.70
N THR A 240 13.11 14.26 -4.27
CA THR A 240 14.13 14.78 -5.18
C THR A 240 14.72 16.04 -4.61
N THR A 241 16.00 16.31 -4.88
CA THR A 241 16.64 17.59 -4.54
C THR A 241 17.03 18.38 -5.77
N TYR A 242 16.96 19.70 -5.70
CA TYR A 242 17.41 20.61 -6.78
C TYR A 242 17.91 21.94 -6.22
N GLY A 243 18.70 22.67 -7.02
CA GLY A 243 19.25 23.98 -6.65
C GLY A 243 18.60 25.12 -7.43
N ILE A 244 18.28 26.22 -6.75
CA ILE A 244 17.87 27.49 -7.38
C ILE A 244 18.70 28.62 -6.77
N LYS A 245 19.46 29.33 -7.61
CA LYS A 245 20.29 30.49 -7.20
C LYS A 245 21.19 30.18 -5.98
N GLY A 246 21.81 29.01 -5.98
CA GLY A 246 22.71 28.58 -4.89
C GLY A 246 22.02 28.01 -3.65
N LYS A 247 20.69 28.05 -3.54
CA LYS A 247 19.94 27.39 -2.45
C LYS A 247 19.47 26.01 -2.89
N GLN A 248 19.73 24.99 -2.07
CA GLN A 248 19.26 23.62 -2.29
C GLN A 248 17.85 23.44 -1.72
N TYR A 249 17.05 22.62 -2.38
CA TYR A 249 15.70 22.28 -1.97
C TYR A 249 15.51 20.76 -2.00
N VAL A 250 14.60 20.27 -1.17
CA VAL A 250 14.07 18.90 -1.23
C VAL A 250 12.57 18.96 -1.49
N THR A 251 12.09 18.17 -2.43
CA THR A 251 10.69 18.09 -2.82
C THR A 251 10.20 16.67 -2.78
N VAL A 252 8.97 16.48 -2.30
CA VAL A 252 8.33 15.17 -2.20
C VAL A 252 6.87 15.27 -2.70
N ALA A 253 6.42 14.24 -3.41
CA ALA A 253 5.01 14.12 -3.78
C ALA A 253 4.23 13.51 -2.61
N VAL A 254 3.12 14.13 -2.25
CA VAL A 254 2.29 13.75 -1.11
C VAL A 254 0.91 13.41 -1.60
N ASN A 255 0.46 12.20 -1.29
CA ASN A 255 -0.88 11.73 -1.57
C ASN A 255 -1.83 12.17 -0.45
N PRO A 256 -3.11 12.45 -0.75
CA PRO A 256 -4.06 12.91 0.25
C PRO A 256 -4.45 11.84 1.27
N ASP A 257 -4.25 10.55 0.98
CA ASP A 257 -4.48 9.45 1.94
C ASP A 257 -5.84 9.50 2.65
N GLY A 258 -6.90 9.80 1.89
CA GLY A 258 -8.27 9.91 2.42
C GLY A 258 -8.62 11.25 3.08
N GLU A 259 -7.67 12.18 3.21
CA GLU A 259 -7.90 13.52 3.75
C GLU A 259 -8.76 14.35 2.78
N THR A 260 -9.82 14.97 3.30
CA THR A 260 -10.76 15.75 2.48
C THR A 260 -10.27 17.17 2.20
N LYS A 261 -9.40 17.70 3.06
CA LYS A 261 -8.87 19.08 2.98
C LYS A 261 -7.61 19.20 2.13
N PHE A 262 -6.96 18.08 1.81
CA PHE A 262 -5.76 18.05 0.98
C PHE A 262 -6.06 17.23 -0.28
N LYS A 263 -5.67 17.73 -1.46
CA LYS A 263 -5.95 17.07 -2.75
C LYS A 263 -4.75 16.30 -3.31
N GLY A 264 -3.64 16.26 -2.57
CA GLY A 264 -2.35 15.82 -3.07
C GLY A 264 -1.56 16.95 -3.72
N GLY A 265 -0.25 16.78 -3.84
CA GLY A 265 0.64 17.76 -4.46
C GLY A 265 2.11 17.55 -4.12
N TYR A 266 2.94 18.52 -4.52
CA TYR A 266 4.36 18.55 -4.18
C TYR A 266 4.59 19.50 -3.01
N ILE A 267 5.37 19.06 -2.03
CA ILE A 267 5.81 19.91 -0.91
C ILE A 267 7.31 20.07 -1.00
N THR A 268 7.79 21.30 -0.89
CA THR A 268 9.19 21.68 -1.04
C THR A 268 9.71 22.34 0.23
N PHE A 269 10.89 21.92 0.68
CA PHE A 269 11.62 22.51 1.79
C PHE A 269 12.96 23.07 1.28
N GLY A 270 13.31 24.28 1.69
CA GLY A 270 14.64 24.84 1.44
C GLY A 270 15.63 24.32 2.49
N LEU A 271 16.82 23.94 2.05
CA LEU A 271 17.92 23.58 2.94
C LEU A 271 18.74 24.84 3.23
N GLU A 272 19.11 25.03 4.49
CA GLU A 272 19.91 26.16 5.00
C GLU A 272 21.12 25.64 5.76
#